data_AF-A0A1B8YI82-F1
#
_entry.id   AF-A0A1B8YI82-F1
#
_cell.length_a   1.000
_cell.length_b   1.000
_cell.length_c   1.000
_cell.angle_alpha   90.00
_cell.angle_beta   90.00
_cell.angle_gamma   90.00
#
_symmetry.space_group_name_H-M   'P 1'
#
loop_
_entity.id
_entity.type
_entity.pdbx_description
1 polymer ?
#
loop_
_entity_poly.entity_id
_entity_poly.type
_entity_poly.pdbx_seq_one_letter_code
_entity_poly.pdbx_strand_id
1 'polypeptide(L)'
;MYHFDKYKERNVACRENAGFVLSAEESERVTRLIRVFDAAVQLFGGNKNEAWTWLKSPVKGVGGVTPMSLIATESGALEVLDLIGRLEHGVFS
;
A
#
# COMPACT_ATOMS: atom_id res chain seq x y z
N MET A 1 33.49 -2.92 -38.69
CA MET A 1 32.16 -3.43 -38.32
C MET A 1 32.08 -3.43 -36.80
N TYR A 2 31.38 -2.45 -36.22
CA TYR A 2 30.53 -2.52 -35.02
C TYR A 2 30.06 -1.09 -34.74
N HIS A 3 28.89 -0.77 -35.27
CA HIS A 3 28.14 0.45 -35.02
C HIS A 3 27.16 0.10 -33.90
N PHE A 4 27.40 0.59 -32.68
CA PHE A 4 26.43 0.51 -31.58
C PHE A 4 26.07 1.92 -31.17
N ASP A 5 25.10 2.46 -31.90
CA ASP A 5 24.44 3.71 -31.63
C ASP A 5 23.45 3.53 -30.47
N LYS A 6 23.36 4.57 -29.65
CA LYS A 6 22.30 4.87 -28.66
C LYS A 6 22.16 3.93 -27.47
N TYR A 7 22.60 4.40 -26.31
CA TYR A 7 21.62 4.69 -25.26
C TYR A 7 21.85 6.09 -24.70
N LYS A 8 20.80 6.87 -24.88
CA LYS A 8 20.66 8.31 -24.76
C LYS A 8 20.58 8.69 -23.28
N GLU A 9 21.29 9.76 -22.97
CA GLU A 9 21.41 10.44 -21.69
C GLU A 9 20.05 10.84 -21.08
N ARG A 10 19.92 10.75 -19.75
CA ARG A 10 19.84 11.91 -18.81
C ARG A 10 19.19 11.56 -17.47
N ASN A 11 19.68 12.27 -16.46
CA ASN A 11 19.12 12.55 -15.12
C ASN A 11 19.62 11.61 -14.01
N VAL A 12 20.06 12.08 -12.85
CA VAL A 12 20.35 13.42 -12.31
C VAL A 12 21.36 13.14 -11.20
N ALA A 13 22.31 14.07 -11.02
CA ALA A 13 23.23 14.08 -9.91
C ALA A 13 22.51 13.95 -8.56
N CYS A 14 22.67 12.83 -7.86
CA CYS A 14 22.42 12.76 -6.43
C CYS A 14 23.76 12.57 -5.73
N ARG A 15 24.24 13.68 -5.18
CA ARG A 15 25.42 13.77 -4.33
C ARG A 15 25.28 12.78 -3.17
N GLU A 16 26.40 12.13 -2.88
CA GLU A 16 26.67 11.53 -1.58
C GLU A 16 26.20 12.46 -0.45
N ASN A 17 25.37 11.95 0.47
CA ASN A 17 25.44 12.19 1.92
C ASN A 17 24.23 11.57 2.65
N ALA A 18 24.54 10.82 3.71
CA ALA A 18 23.76 10.67 4.95
C ALA A 18 22.41 9.93 4.93
N GLY A 19 22.45 8.69 5.45
CA GLY A 19 21.41 8.13 6.32
C GLY A 19 20.16 7.61 5.62
N PHE A 20 20.15 6.31 5.26
CA PHE A 20 18.98 5.46 5.01
C PHE A 20 17.69 6.21 4.61
N VAL A 21 17.77 7.01 3.53
CA VAL A 21 16.60 7.66 2.96
C VAL A 21 15.85 6.53 2.27
N LEU A 22 14.74 6.08 2.85
CA LEU A 22 13.84 5.14 2.21
C LEU A 22 13.64 5.61 0.77
N SER A 23 13.98 4.77 -0.21
CA SER A 23 13.81 5.10 -1.62
C SER A 23 12.37 5.53 -1.86
N ALA A 24 12.11 6.37 -2.87
CA ALA A 24 10.76 6.87 -3.17
C ALA A 24 9.73 5.72 -3.20
N GLU A 25 10.10 4.58 -3.81
CA GLU A 25 9.29 3.36 -3.86
C GLU A 25 8.96 2.77 -2.47
N GLU A 26 9.93 2.76 -1.55
CA GLU A 26 9.73 2.24 -0.19
C GLU A 26 8.84 3.19 0.62
N SER A 27 9.02 4.51 0.44
CA SER A 27 8.16 5.52 1.05
C SER A 27 6.72 5.44 0.53
N GLU A 28 6.52 5.13 -0.75
CA GLU A 28 5.19 4.92 -1.34
C GLU A 28 4.50 3.68 -0.78
N ARG A 29 5.24 2.57 -0.62
CA ARG A 29 4.71 1.34 0.00
C ARG A 29 4.30 1.57 1.45
N VAL A 30 5.13 2.27 2.23
CA VAL A 30 4.82 2.64 3.61
C VAL A 30 3.60 3.56 3.67
N THR A 31 3.53 4.55 2.78
CA THR A 31 2.39 5.48 2.70
C THR A 31 1.09 4.73 2.43
N ARG A 32 1.12 3.76 1.51
CA ARG A 32 -0.03 2.91 1.19
C ARG A 32 -0.48 2.10 2.40
N LEU A 33 0.45 1.51 3.13
CA LEU A 33 0.16 0.76 4.35
C LEU A 33 -0.45 1.64 5.43
N ILE A 34 0.07 2.85 5.63
CA ILE A 34 -0.47 3.82 6.60
C ILE A 34 -1.92 4.18 6.24
N ARG A 35 -2.22 4.47 4.97
CA ARG A 35 -3.58 4.83 4.53
C ARG A 35 -4.59 3.71 4.83
N VAL A 36 -4.23 2.48 4.53
CA VAL A 36 -5.11 1.32 4.75
C VAL A 36 -5.25 1.00 6.23
N PHE A 37 -4.15 1.09 6.99
CA PHE A 37 -4.17 0.89 8.43
C PHE A 37 -5.04 1.95 9.13
N ASP A 38 -4.90 3.22 8.73
CA ASP A 38 -5.70 4.31 9.28
C ASP A 38 -7.20 4.10 9.02
N ALA A 39 -7.58 3.76 7.78
CA ALA A 39 -8.96 3.42 7.44
C ALA A 39 -9.49 2.22 8.26
N ALA A 40 -8.66 1.18 8.44
CA ALA A 40 -9.04 0.04 9.26
C ALA A 40 -9.22 0.44 10.74
N VAL A 41 -8.36 1.30 11.28
CA VAL A 41 -8.50 1.82 12.65
C VAL A 41 -9.79 2.62 12.80
N GLN A 42 -10.15 3.45 11.82
CA GLN A 42 -11.41 4.20 11.81
C GLN A 42 -12.63 3.27 11.81
N LEU A 43 -12.61 2.20 11.01
CA LEU A 43 -13.66 1.17 10.98
C LEU A 43 -13.92 0.54 12.36
N PHE A 44 -12.86 0.28 13.14
CA PHE A 44 -12.96 -0.26 14.50
C PHE A 44 -13.05 0.82 15.58
N GLY A 45 -13.47 2.04 15.25
CA GLY A 45 -13.70 3.11 16.22
C GLY A 45 -12.43 3.58 16.96
N GLY A 46 -11.27 3.49 16.32
CA GLY A 46 -9.97 3.83 16.91
C GLY A 46 -9.21 2.66 17.53
N ASN A 47 -9.77 1.44 17.52
CA ASN A 47 -9.10 0.28 18.09
C ASN A 47 -8.04 -0.31 17.17
N LYS A 48 -6.78 0.06 17.42
CA LYS A 48 -5.60 -0.42 16.68
C LYS A 48 -5.40 -1.93 16.73
N ASN A 49 -5.71 -2.57 17.85
CA ASN A 49 -5.52 -4.02 17.99
C ASN A 49 -6.53 -4.81 17.14
N GLU A 50 -7.77 -4.35 17.10
CA GLU A 50 -8.81 -4.95 16.25
C GLU A 50 -8.51 -4.72 14.77
N ALA A 51 -8.12 -3.50 14.38
CA ALA A 51 -7.68 -3.20 13.03
C ALA A 51 -6.51 -4.09 12.58
N TRP A 52 -5.50 -4.26 13.43
CA TRP A 52 -4.35 -5.12 13.13
C TRP A 52 -4.74 -6.60 13.02
N THR A 53 -5.65 -7.06 13.86
CA THR A 53 -6.18 -8.43 13.80
C THR A 53 -6.99 -8.65 12.52
N TRP A 54 -7.82 -7.68 12.14
CA TRP A 54 -8.60 -7.73 10.91
C TRP A 54 -7.71 -7.72 9.65
N LEU A 55 -6.68 -6.89 9.61
CA LEU A 55 -5.72 -6.86 8.49
C LEU A 55 -4.95 -8.17 8.28
N LYS A 56 -4.78 -8.95 9.35
CA LYS A 56 -4.16 -10.28 9.32
C LYS A 56 -5.17 -11.41 9.10
N SER A 57 -6.46 -11.14 9.29
CA SER A 57 -7.52 -12.11 9.12
C SER A 57 -7.91 -12.19 7.64
N PRO A 58 -8.17 -13.39 7.09
CA PRO A 58 -8.70 -13.51 5.75
C PRO A 58 -10.11 -12.91 5.69
N VAL A 59 -10.29 -11.87 4.87
CA VAL A 59 -11.58 -11.19 4.76
C VAL A 59 -12.35 -11.78 3.57
N LYS A 60 -13.54 -12.34 3.84
CA LYS A 60 -14.38 -12.97 2.81
C LYS A 60 -14.79 -12.01 1.69
N GLY A 61 -14.85 -10.70 1.97
CA GLY A 61 -15.24 -9.66 1.01
C GLY A 61 -14.24 -9.42 -0.13
N VAL A 62 -13.00 -9.91 -0.02
CA VAL A 62 -11.94 -9.80 -1.05
C VAL A 62 -11.46 -11.18 -1.51
N GLY A 63 -12.38 -12.16 -1.57
CA GLY A 63 -12.08 -13.51 -2.03
C GLY A 63 -11.32 -14.39 -1.02
N GLY A 64 -11.31 -14.02 0.27
CA GLY A 64 -10.66 -14.80 1.33
C GLY A 64 -9.16 -14.56 1.47
N VAL A 65 -8.63 -13.50 0.86
CA VAL A 65 -7.23 -13.07 0.99
C VAL A 65 -7.07 -12.15 2.20
N THR A 66 -5.88 -12.15 2.80
CA THR A 66 -5.57 -11.23 3.90
C THR A 66 -5.33 -9.81 3.35
N PRO A 67 -5.92 -8.77 3.96
CA PRO A 67 -5.70 -7.39 3.56
C PRO A 67 -4.22 -7.01 3.50
N MET A 68 -3.39 -7.49 4.44
CA MET A 68 -1.94 -7.29 4.39
C MET A 68 -1.28 -7.76 3.09
N SER A 69 -1.75 -8.87 2.52
CA SER A 69 -1.20 -9.38 1.26
C SER A 69 -1.62 -8.51 0.07
N LEU A 70 -2.81 -7.91 0.12
CA LEU A 70 -3.34 -7.08 -0.97
C LEU A 70 -2.67 -5.71 -1.05
N ILE A 71 -2.31 -5.13 0.11
CA ILE A 71 -1.63 -3.82 0.22
C ILE A 71 -0.24 -3.83 -0.45
N ALA A 72 0.35 -5.00 -0.70
CA ALA A 72 1.59 -5.12 -1.46
C ALA A 72 1.48 -4.49 -2.86
N THR A 73 0.27 -4.45 -3.42
CA THR A 73 -0.04 -3.83 -4.71
C THR A 73 -0.89 -2.57 -4.51
N GLU A 74 -0.83 -1.63 -5.46
CA GLU A 74 -1.68 -0.43 -5.41
C GLU A 74 -3.16 -0.78 -5.58
N SER A 75 -3.48 -1.61 -6.57
CA SER A 75 -4.84 -2.07 -6.81
C SER A 75 -5.44 -2.80 -5.61
N GLY A 76 -4.68 -3.69 -4.96
CA GLY A 76 -5.16 -4.41 -3.78
C GLY A 76 -5.38 -3.50 -2.57
N ALA A 77 -4.59 -2.43 -2.40
CA ALA A 77 -4.87 -1.44 -1.36
C ALA A 77 -6.17 -0.67 -1.64
N LEU A 78 -6.45 -0.32 -2.89
CA LEU A 78 -7.72 0.32 -3.27
C LEU A 78 -8.92 -0.60 -3.00
N GLU A 79 -8.81 -1.91 -3.29
CA GLU A 79 -9.87 -2.88 -2.98
C GLU A 79 -10.14 -2.99 -1.48
N VAL A 80 -9.08 -2.98 -0.65
CA VAL A 80 -9.24 -3.01 0.82
C VAL A 80 -9.89 -1.71 1.31
N LEU A 81 -9.52 -0.55 0.75
CA LEU A 81 -10.14 0.73 1.10
C LEU A 81 -11.62 0.78 0.70
N ASP A 82 -11.96 0.31 -0.50
CA ASP A 82 -13.36 0.18 -0.95
C ASP A 82 -14.16 -0.73 -0.02
N LEU A 83 -13.59 -1.88 0.35
CA LEU A 83 -14.21 -2.79 1.30
C LEU A 83 -14.45 -2.12 2.65
N ILE A 84 -13.47 -1.39 3.20
CA ILE A 84 -13.62 -0.64 4.45
C ILE A 84 -14.73 0.39 4.31
N GLY A 85 -14.74 1.19 3.24
CA GLY A 85 -15.78 2.19 2.99
C GLY A 85 -17.18 1.59 2.90
N ARG A 86 -17.33 0.41 2.29
CA ARG A 86 -18.59 -0.36 2.27
C ARG A 86 -19.01 -0.83 3.66
N LEU A 87 -18.07 -1.29 4.48
CA LEU A 87 -18.33 -1.71 5.86
C LEU A 87 -18.73 -0.52 6.75
N GLU A 88 -18.11 0.65 6.58
CA GLU A 88 -18.45 1.87 7.31
C GLU A 88 -19.85 2.40 6.96
N HIS A 89 -20.23 2.35 5.68
CA HIS A 89 -21.55 2.82 5.23
C HIS A 89 -22.65 1.77 5.39
N GLY A 90 -22.33 0.55 5.83
CA GLY A 90 -23.30 -0.55 5.99
C GLY A 90 -23.95 -1.00 4.68
N VAL A 91 -23.33 -0.73 3.53
CA VAL A 91 -23.86 -1.09 2.21
C VAL A 91 -23.37 -2.49 1.85
N PHE A 92 -24.21 -3.49 2.13
CA PHE A 92 -24.08 -4.82 1.56
C PHE A 92 -24.91 -4.85 0.27
N SER A 93 -24.26 -5.06 -0.88
CA SER A 93 -24.96 -5.37 -2.14
C SER A 93 -24.38 -6.62 -2.77
#